data_AF-A0A2V3WET7-F1
#
_entry.id   AF-A0A2V3WET7-F1
#
_cell.length_a   1.000
_cell.length_b   1.000
_cell.length_c   1.000
_cell.angle_alpha   90.00
_cell.angle_beta   90.00
_cell.angle_gamma   90.00
#
_symmetry.space_group_name_H-M   'P 1'
#
loop_
_entity.id
_entity.type
_entity.pdbx_description
1 polymer ?
#
loop_
_entity_poly.entity_id
_entity_poly.type
_entity_poly.pdbx_seq_one_letter_code
_entity_poly.pdbx_strand_id
1 'polypeptide(L)'
;MSIKMYAKRRSIRSYLVEKFLFLIGVKKVFTTPERTKKFIIERGMTNDKPYEIGNTSLVSEVTERSFQNMQVFVLNEGNNQAQKVILYLHGGGWTNQPLSFHWRFVDRLAQTLDAKVIVPIYPKVPHFNAGHAFAKLLALYKATIETISDPKQLVIMGDSAGGNLSLGLVQLLKREQLPQPKEIIVLSACVDMTFENPAIPGYEKKDPLLSAGGIAVITERWADGKTLTDPLLSPIYGDFTEIAPISHFLGTHESLYPDGVAFDKKLTDKGIAIDTFVYPKMNHVFVLMPIPEAKDAFAKIKRIIQQ
;
A
#
# COMPACT_ATOMS: atom_id res chain seq x y z
N MET A 1 -10.42 9.08 -18.11
CA MET A 1 -9.95 9.19 -16.72
C MET A 1 -11.15 9.03 -15.80
N SER A 2 -11.03 8.21 -14.76
CA SER A 2 -12.11 7.92 -13.78
C SER A 2 -12.09 8.85 -12.56
N ILE A 3 -11.26 9.91 -12.62
CA ILE A 3 -10.85 10.70 -11.46
C ILE A 3 -12.03 11.45 -10.81
N LYS A 4 -12.22 11.18 -9.52
CA LYS A 4 -13.17 11.84 -8.62
C LYS A 4 -12.41 12.75 -7.66
N MET A 5 -12.57 14.06 -7.82
CA MET A 5 -11.90 15.04 -6.97
C MET A 5 -12.64 15.23 -5.64
N TYR A 6 -11.91 15.26 -4.53
CA TYR A 6 -12.45 15.71 -3.26
C TYR A 6 -12.80 17.20 -3.32
N ALA A 7 -14.08 17.51 -3.13
CA ALA A 7 -14.64 18.84 -3.38
C ALA A 7 -14.60 19.79 -2.16
N LYS A 8 -14.35 19.30 -0.94
CA LYS A 8 -14.36 20.17 0.25
C LYS A 8 -13.03 20.89 0.41
N ARG A 9 -13.06 22.02 1.12
CA ARG A 9 -11.86 22.78 1.46
C ARG A 9 -10.93 21.95 2.36
N ARG A 10 -9.62 22.10 2.16
CA ARG A 10 -8.57 21.53 3.02
C ARG A 10 -8.83 21.92 4.49
N SER A 11 -8.77 20.95 5.38
CA SER A 11 -8.90 21.18 6.82
C SER A 11 -7.65 21.85 7.41
N ILE A 12 -7.84 22.65 8.47
CA ILE A 12 -6.71 23.21 9.25
C ILE A 12 -5.85 22.08 9.81
N ARG A 13 -6.48 20.97 10.22
CA ARG A 13 -5.76 19.81 10.77
C ARG A 13 -4.82 19.17 9.76
N SER A 14 -5.24 18.98 8.50
CA SER A 14 -4.36 18.42 7.47
C SER A 14 -3.23 19.37 7.08
N TYR A 15 -3.46 20.69 7.17
CA TYR A 15 -2.40 21.68 7.03
C TYR A 15 -1.37 21.61 8.18
N LEU A 16 -1.82 21.52 9.42
CA LEU A 16 -0.93 21.41 10.58
C LEU A 16 -0.11 20.12 10.57
N VAL A 17 -0.72 19.00 10.17
CA VAL A 17 -0.01 17.71 9.99
C VAL A 17 1.09 17.86 8.94
N GLU A 18 0.80 18.45 7.78
CA GLU A 18 1.83 18.69 6.75
C GLU A 18 2.99 19.53 7.28
N LYS A 19 2.71 20.63 8.00
CA LYS A 19 3.76 21.46 8.60
C LYS A 19 4.60 20.71 9.62
N PHE A 20 3.97 19.86 10.43
CA PHE A 20 4.67 19.00 11.37
C PHE A 20 5.56 17.98 10.63
N LEU A 21 5.09 17.35 9.55
CA LEU A 21 5.89 16.42 8.74
C LEU A 21 7.13 17.09 8.14
N PHE A 22 7.00 18.32 7.64
CA PHE A 22 8.16 19.11 7.20
C PHE A 22 9.15 19.41 8.34
N LEU A 23 8.64 19.72 9.53
CA LEU A 23 9.47 20.02 10.70
C LEU A 23 10.31 18.83 11.17
N ILE A 24 9.70 17.65 11.28
CA ILE A 24 10.42 16.42 11.68
C ILE A 24 11.40 15.93 10.62
N GLY A 25 11.20 16.33 9.35
CA GLY A 25 12.18 16.11 8.28
C GLY A 25 12.36 14.65 7.89
N VAL A 26 11.32 13.82 7.92
CA VAL A 26 11.35 12.39 7.51
C VAL A 26 12.00 12.23 6.13
N LYS A 27 11.66 13.11 5.19
CA LYS A 27 12.23 13.15 3.85
C LYS A 27 13.76 13.20 3.79
N LYS A 28 14.44 13.77 4.81
CA LYS A 28 15.91 13.93 4.84
C LYS A 28 16.65 12.60 4.73
N VAL A 29 16.02 11.49 5.14
CA VAL A 29 16.56 10.14 5.01
C VAL A 29 16.76 9.77 3.54
N PHE A 30 15.82 10.18 2.68
CA PHE A 30 15.74 9.79 1.28
C PHE A 30 16.33 10.82 0.32
N THR A 31 16.96 11.90 0.80
CA THR A 31 17.48 12.95 -0.08
C THR A 31 18.81 12.59 -0.74
N THR A 32 19.60 11.68 -0.15
CA THR A 32 20.88 11.25 -0.74
C THR A 32 21.05 9.73 -0.66
N PRO A 33 21.83 9.13 -1.58
CA PRO A 33 22.14 7.71 -1.55
C PRO A 33 22.79 7.26 -0.24
N GLU A 34 23.70 8.05 0.34
CA GLU A 34 24.47 7.70 1.55
C GLU A 34 23.55 7.60 2.77
N ARG A 35 22.67 8.58 2.94
CA ARG A 35 21.68 8.57 4.02
C ARG A 35 20.72 7.39 3.90
N THR A 36 20.31 7.09 2.67
CA THR A 36 19.43 5.96 2.40
C THR A 36 20.14 4.63 2.65
N LYS A 37 21.41 4.47 2.25
CA LYS A 37 22.23 3.29 2.54
C LYS A 37 22.35 3.05 4.05
N LYS A 38 22.66 4.09 4.83
CA LYS A 38 22.71 3.99 6.29
C LYS A 38 21.36 3.56 6.86
N PHE A 39 20.28 4.18 6.39
CA PHE A 39 18.92 3.86 6.83
C PHE A 39 18.54 2.40 6.56
N ILE A 40 18.79 1.86 5.36
CA ILE A 40 18.44 0.46 5.06
C ILE A 40 19.25 -0.53 5.89
N ILE A 41 20.51 -0.22 6.25
CA ILE A 41 21.32 -1.05 7.15
C ILE A 41 20.69 -1.10 8.54
N GLU A 42 20.32 0.06 9.10
CA GLU A 42 19.64 0.14 10.41
C GLU A 42 18.28 -0.56 10.40
N ARG A 43 17.54 -0.46 9.29
CA ARG A 43 16.29 -1.21 9.11
C ARG A 43 16.53 -2.71 8.99
N GLY A 44 17.59 -3.15 8.32
CA GLY A 44 17.98 -4.56 8.25
C GLY A 44 18.16 -5.17 9.64
N MET A 45 18.94 -4.51 10.50
CA MET A 45 19.14 -4.96 11.90
C MET A 45 17.83 -5.00 12.71
N THR A 46 16.87 -4.12 12.39
CA THR A 46 15.55 -4.14 13.01
C THR A 46 14.70 -5.29 12.47
N ASN A 47 14.79 -5.57 11.17
CA ASN A 47 14.03 -6.60 10.47
C ASN A 47 14.54 -8.03 10.72
N ASP A 48 15.74 -8.18 11.29
CA ASP A 48 16.28 -9.47 11.76
C ASP A 48 15.55 -10.03 12.98
N LYS A 49 14.79 -9.18 13.68
CA LYS A 49 14.02 -9.56 14.86
C LYS A 49 12.57 -9.81 14.46
N PRO A 50 11.86 -10.74 15.14
CA PRO A 50 10.41 -10.82 15.03
C PRO A 50 9.79 -9.44 15.27
N TYR A 51 8.84 -9.07 14.41
CA TYR A 51 8.10 -7.85 14.56
C TYR A 51 7.11 -7.96 15.72
N GLU A 52 7.08 -6.94 16.57
CA GLU A 52 6.10 -6.79 17.63
C GLU A 52 5.21 -5.58 17.35
N ILE A 53 3.91 -5.73 17.58
CA ILE A 53 2.99 -4.59 17.60
C ILE A 53 3.35 -3.77 18.84
N GLY A 54 4.01 -2.62 18.63
CA GLY A 54 4.32 -1.70 19.73
C GLY A 54 3.06 -1.12 20.38
N ASN A 55 3.23 -0.19 21.34
CA ASN A 55 2.16 0.39 22.18
C ASN A 55 1.01 1.07 21.40
N THR A 56 0.15 0.28 20.78
CA THR A 56 -1.03 0.69 20.01
C THR A 56 -2.21 -0.06 20.60
N SER A 57 -3.15 0.67 21.19
CA SER A 57 -4.41 0.08 21.64
C SER A 57 -5.24 -0.33 20.42
N LEU A 58 -5.56 -1.63 20.34
CA LEU A 58 -6.41 -2.22 19.32
C LEU A 58 -7.67 -2.75 20.00
N VAL A 59 -8.82 -2.62 19.33
CA VAL A 59 -10.11 -3.09 19.85
C VAL A 59 -10.35 -4.54 19.43
N SER A 60 -9.98 -4.89 18.20
CA SER A 60 -10.08 -6.24 17.68
C SER A 60 -9.11 -7.19 18.38
N GLU A 61 -9.55 -8.44 18.56
CA GLU A 61 -8.66 -9.54 18.90
C GLU A 61 -7.60 -9.68 17.79
N VAL A 62 -6.35 -9.89 18.21
CA VAL A 62 -5.21 -10.08 17.32
C VAL A 62 -4.57 -11.43 17.59
N THR A 63 -4.47 -12.26 16.56
CA THR A 63 -3.72 -13.51 16.60
C THR A 63 -2.46 -13.36 15.76
N GLU A 64 -1.31 -13.72 16.32
CA GLU A 64 -0.07 -13.87 15.56
C GLU A 64 0.07 -15.32 15.07
N ARG A 65 0.41 -15.49 13.79
CA ARG A 65 0.67 -16.78 13.15
C ARG A 65 1.99 -16.75 12.40
N SER A 66 2.58 -17.91 12.18
CA SER A 66 3.68 -18.09 11.22
C SER A 66 3.14 -18.79 9.98
N PHE A 67 3.42 -18.22 8.81
CA PHE A 67 3.12 -18.84 7.52
C PHE A 67 4.41 -18.89 6.69
N GLN A 68 4.96 -20.09 6.46
CA GLN A 68 6.24 -20.25 5.75
C GLN A 68 7.35 -19.32 6.29
N ASN A 69 7.53 -19.30 7.61
CA ASN A 69 8.49 -18.43 8.30
C ASN A 69 8.28 -16.93 8.02
N MET A 70 7.03 -16.51 7.81
CA MET A 70 6.60 -15.11 7.74
C MET A 70 5.58 -14.89 8.85
N GLN A 71 5.82 -13.88 9.71
CA GLN A 71 4.80 -13.49 10.68
C GLN A 71 3.59 -12.95 9.94
N VAL A 72 2.41 -13.38 10.37
CA VAL A 72 1.12 -12.94 9.85
C VAL A 72 0.25 -12.62 11.06
N PHE A 73 -0.15 -11.37 11.18
CA PHE A 73 -1.14 -10.97 12.18
C PHE A 73 -2.54 -11.05 11.56
N VAL A 74 -3.49 -11.58 12.32
CA VAL A 74 -4.88 -11.68 11.92
C VAL A 74 -5.72 -10.95 12.96
N LEU A 75 -6.51 -9.97 12.50
CA LEU A 75 -7.42 -9.20 13.33
C LEU A 75 -8.86 -9.64 13.09
N ASN A 76 -9.65 -9.73 14.16
CA ASN A 76 -11.10 -9.95 14.12
C ASN A 76 -11.49 -11.20 13.31
N GLU A 77 -10.77 -12.31 13.51
CA GLU A 77 -11.14 -13.58 12.91
C GLU A 77 -12.34 -14.16 13.66
N GLY A 78 -13.50 -14.14 12.99
CA GLY A 78 -14.73 -14.73 13.53
C GLY A 78 -14.95 -16.15 13.02
N ASN A 79 -15.96 -16.82 13.58
CA ASN A 79 -16.41 -18.15 13.14
C ASN A 79 -17.41 -18.09 11.96
N ASN A 80 -17.65 -16.90 11.40
CA ASN A 80 -18.58 -16.72 10.29
C ASN A 80 -17.88 -17.01 8.96
N GLN A 81 -18.28 -18.09 8.29
CA GLN A 81 -17.71 -18.48 6.98
C GLN A 81 -17.94 -17.41 5.89
N ALA A 82 -18.96 -16.56 6.04
CA ALA A 82 -19.28 -15.47 5.12
C ALA A 82 -18.59 -14.13 5.51
N GLN A 83 -17.72 -14.12 6.53
CA GLN A 83 -17.02 -12.91 6.96
C GLN A 83 -16.19 -12.34 5.80
N LYS A 84 -16.13 -11.02 5.70
CA LYS A 84 -15.27 -10.36 4.71
C LYS A 84 -13.81 -10.54 5.11
N VAL A 85 -12.93 -10.74 4.14
CA VAL A 85 -11.50 -10.87 4.37
C VAL A 85 -10.77 -9.72 3.70
N ILE A 86 -9.87 -9.06 4.43
CA ILE A 86 -9.00 -8.01 3.88
C ILE A 86 -7.56 -8.49 4.02
N LEU A 87 -6.89 -8.73 2.90
CA LEU A 87 -5.44 -8.91 2.87
C LEU A 87 -4.80 -7.52 2.77
N TYR A 88 -4.29 -7.01 3.89
CA TYR A 88 -3.69 -5.67 3.96
C TYR A 88 -2.17 -5.72 3.86
N LEU A 89 -1.63 -5.18 2.78
CA LEU A 89 -0.19 -5.08 2.51
C LEU A 89 0.27 -3.66 2.88
N HIS A 90 0.99 -3.56 3.99
CA HIS A 90 1.40 -2.26 4.52
C HIS A 90 2.48 -1.59 3.67
N GLY A 91 2.50 -0.26 3.68
CA GLY A 91 3.58 0.54 3.08
C GLY A 91 4.82 0.60 3.95
N GLY A 92 5.81 1.38 3.48
CA GLY A 92 7.09 1.52 4.17
C GLY A 92 8.32 1.44 3.28
N GLY A 93 8.16 1.62 1.96
CA GLY A 93 9.27 1.61 1.00
C GLY A 93 9.99 0.26 0.91
N TRP A 94 9.28 -0.84 1.14
CA TRP A 94 9.84 -2.21 1.20
C TRP A 94 10.95 -2.41 2.26
N THR A 95 11.20 -1.43 3.13
CA THR A 95 12.24 -1.44 4.17
C THR A 95 11.67 -1.41 5.57
N ASN A 96 10.63 -0.62 5.82
CA ASN A 96 10.06 -0.45 7.15
C ASN A 96 9.03 -1.54 7.46
N GLN A 97 8.90 -1.86 8.74
CA GLN A 97 7.79 -2.64 9.29
C GLN A 97 6.53 -1.77 9.47
N PRO A 98 5.35 -2.37 9.71
CA PRO A 98 4.14 -1.60 10.01
C PRO A 98 4.36 -0.64 11.18
N LEU A 99 3.78 0.54 11.04
CA LEU A 99 3.75 1.59 12.06
C LEU A 99 2.39 1.61 12.77
N SER A 100 2.31 2.25 13.94
CA SER A 100 1.07 2.31 14.75
C SER A 100 -0.16 2.84 14.01
N PHE A 101 0.01 3.73 13.03
CA PHE A 101 -1.10 4.21 12.22
C PHE A 101 -1.64 3.16 11.24
N HIS A 102 -0.82 2.19 10.80
CA HIS A 102 -1.31 1.04 10.02
C HIS A 102 -2.19 0.18 10.91
N TRP A 103 -1.73 -0.17 12.13
CA TRP A 103 -2.51 -0.97 13.07
C TRP A 103 -3.85 -0.32 13.44
N ARG A 104 -3.86 0.98 13.74
CA ARG A 104 -5.12 1.73 13.98
C ARG A 104 -6.04 1.72 12.78
N PHE A 105 -5.50 1.73 11.56
CA PHE A 105 -6.29 1.71 10.34
C PHE A 105 -6.90 0.33 10.08
N VAL A 106 -6.11 -0.75 10.19
CA VAL A 106 -6.61 -2.12 10.01
C VAL A 106 -7.57 -2.56 11.12
N ASP A 107 -7.35 -2.14 12.36
CA ASP A 107 -8.28 -2.33 13.47
C ASP A 107 -9.61 -1.62 13.20
N ARG A 108 -9.56 -0.37 12.71
CA ARG A 108 -10.77 0.35 12.31
C ARG A 108 -11.51 -0.31 11.16
N LEU A 109 -10.80 -0.87 10.17
CA LEU A 109 -11.40 -1.66 9.10
C LEU A 109 -12.11 -2.89 9.67
N ALA A 110 -11.40 -3.67 10.51
CA ALA A 110 -11.91 -4.87 11.15
C ALA A 110 -13.22 -4.59 11.91
N GLN A 111 -13.20 -3.59 12.79
CA GLN A 111 -14.36 -3.16 13.59
C GLN A 111 -15.53 -2.64 12.75
N THR A 112 -15.25 -1.82 11.72
CA THR A 112 -16.32 -1.13 10.99
C THR A 112 -17.02 -2.02 9.95
N LEU A 113 -16.32 -3.05 9.47
CA LEU A 113 -16.79 -3.92 8.39
C LEU A 113 -17.15 -5.33 8.87
N ASP A 114 -16.89 -5.63 10.14
CA ASP A 114 -16.82 -7.00 10.67
C ASP A 114 -16.00 -7.89 9.72
N ALA A 115 -14.75 -7.47 9.50
CA ALA A 115 -13.86 -8.10 8.56
C ALA A 115 -12.69 -8.76 9.28
N LYS A 116 -12.31 -9.96 8.85
CA LYS A 116 -11.02 -10.58 9.15
C LYS A 116 -9.94 -9.82 8.39
N VAL A 117 -8.98 -9.23 9.08
CA VAL A 117 -7.88 -8.49 8.42
C VAL A 117 -6.57 -9.24 8.60
N ILE A 118 -5.98 -9.67 7.49
CA ILE A 118 -4.72 -10.42 7.43
C ILE A 118 -3.60 -9.45 7.07
N VAL A 119 -2.61 -9.32 7.95
CA VAL A 119 -1.47 -8.40 7.81
C VAL A 119 -0.16 -9.19 7.83
N PRO A 120 0.38 -9.57 6.65
CA PRO A 120 1.67 -10.25 6.57
C PRO A 120 2.84 -9.29 6.79
N ILE A 121 3.79 -9.69 7.63
CA ILE A 121 5.09 -9.05 7.79
C ILE A 121 6.01 -9.55 6.66
N TYR A 122 5.74 -9.09 5.44
CA TYR A 122 6.39 -9.58 4.23
C TYR A 122 7.91 -9.30 4.21
N PRO A 123 8.71 -10.05 3.44
CA PRO A 123 10.17 -9.85 3.31
C PRO A 123 10.57 -8.42 2.95
N LYS A 124 11.68 -7.91 3.53
CA LYS A 124 12.11 -6.51 3.40
C LYS A 124 13.57 -6.38 2.92
N VAL A 125 13.85 -5.26 2.25
CA VAL A 125 15.22 -4.77 2.03
C VAL A 125 15.88 -4.50 3.39
N PRO A 126 17.18 -4.81 3.58
CA PRO A 126 18.16 -5.23 2.58
C PRO A 126 18.32 -6.73 2.40
N HIS A 127 17.70 -7.55 3.25
CA HIS A 127 17.91 -8.99 3.29
C HIS A 127 17.16 -9.75 2.20
N PHE A 128 16.04 -9.18 1.75
CA PHE A 128 15.17 -9.77 0.74
C PHE A 128 14.80 -8.76 -0.35
N ASN A 129 14.22 -9.27 -1.42
CA ASN A 129 13.84 -8.54 -2.61
C ASN A 129 12.40 -8.84 -3.05
N ALA A 130 11.98 -8.25 -4.17
CA ALA A 130 10.63 -8.42 -4.72
C ALA A 130 10.25 -9.88 -4.97
N GLY A 131 11.18 -10.69 -5.49
CA GLY A 131 10.93 -12.10 -5.79
C GLY A 131 10.54 -12.88 -4.53
N HIS A 132 11.29 -12.69 -3.45
CA HIS A 132 10.99 -13.31 -2.15
C HIS A 132 9.62 -12.88 -1.62
N ALA A 133 9.30 -11.58 -1.69
CA ALA A 133 8.04 -11.07 -1.19
C ALA A 133 6.84 -11.58 -2.00
N PHE A 134 6.90 -11.51 -3.33
CA PHE A 134 5.82 -12.01 -4.18
C PHE A 134 5.60 -13.51 -4.03
N ALA A 135 6.66 -14.31 -3.89
CA ALA A 135 6.53 -15.75 -3.64
C ALA A 135 5.73 -16.03 -2.35
N LYS A 136 6.09 -15.36 -1.24
CA LYS A 136 5.38 -15.53 0.05
C LYS A 136 3.94 -15.00 0.00
N LEU A 137 3.71 -13.84 -0.62
CA LEU A 137 2.38 -13.23 -0.72
C LEU A 137 1.42 -14.04 -1.60
N LEU A 138 1.92 -14.59 -2.72
CA LEU A 138 1.15 -15.48 -3.58
C LEU A 138 0.78 -16.78 -2.85
N ALA A 139 1.73 -17.38 -2.13
CA ALA A 139 1.46 -18.56 -1.32
C ALA A 139 0.41 -18.28 -0.22
N LEU A 140 0.52 -17.13 0.46
CA LEU A 140 -0.45 -16.72 1.47
C LEU A 140 -1.84 -16.47 0.86
N TYR A 141 -1.90 -15.88 -0.34
CA TYR A 141 -3.16 -15.68 -1.05
C TYR A 141 -3.84 -17.02 -1.36
N LYS A 142 -3.10 -17.99 -1.92
CA LYS A 142 -3.61 -19.35 -2.18
C LYS A 142 -4.15 -20.00 -0.92
N ALA A 143 -3.38 -19.98 0.18
CA ALA A 143 -3.86 -20.52 1.44
C ALA A 143 -5.10 -19.78 1.98
N THR A 144 -5.20 -18.46 1.76
CA THR A 144 -6.35 -17.68 2.21
C THR A 144 -7.59 -17.99 1.37
N ILE A 145 -7.46 -18.10 0.05
CA ILE A 145 -8.60 -18.34 -0.85
C ILE A 145 -9.24 -19.71 -0.60
N GLU A 146 -8.44 -20.70 -0.18
CA GLU A 146 -8.92 -22.03 0.22
C GLU A 146 -9.76 -22.01 1.51
N THR A 147 -9.62 -20.97 2.34
CA THR A 147 -10.36 -20.85 3.62
C THR A 147 -11.71 -20.15 3.50
N ILE A 148 -12.02 -19.54 2.35
CA ILE A 148 -13.26 -18.79 2.13
C ILE A 148 -14.14 -19.48 1.08
N SER A 149 -15.46 -19.32 1.19
CA SER A 149 -16.41 -19.97 0.27
C SER A 149 -16.49 -19.29 -1.09
N ASP A 150 -16.20 -17.99 -1.16
CA ASP A 150 -16.27 -17.20 -2.39
C ASP A 150 -15.07 -16.23 -2.43
N PRO A 151 -14.26 -16.24 -3.51
CA PRO A 151 -13.22 -15.23 -3.75
C PRO A 151 -13.68 -13.77 -3.61
N LYS A 152 -14.97 -13.50 -3.84
CA LYS A 152 -15.58 -12.18 -3.68
C LYS A 152 -15.79 -11.77 -2.21
N GLN A 153 -15.46 -12.61 -1.25
CA GLN A 153 -15.33 -12.20 0.15
C GLN A 153 -14.01 -11.46 0.42
N LEU A 154 -13.01 -11.61 -0.45
CA LEU A 154 -11.66 -11.11 -0.22
C LEU A 154 -11.42 -9.78 -0.95
N VAL A 155 -10.85 -8.81 -0.23
CA VAL A 155 -10.32 -7.56 -0.76
C VAL A 155 -8.82 -7.54 -0.53
N ILE A 156 -8.05 -7.20 -1.57
CA ILE A 156 -6.63 -6.89 -1.40
C ILE A 156 -6.53 -5.39 -1.22
N MET A 157 -5.85 -4.96 -0.16
CA MET A 157 -5.63 -3.54 0.12
C MET A 157 -4.17 -3.27 0.43
N GLY A 158 -3.63 -2.14 0.00
CA GLY A 158 -2.29 -1.76 0.41
C GLY A 158 -1.96 -0.29 0.19
N ASP A 159 -1.02 0.22 0.97
CA ASP A 159 -0.58 1.61 0.88
C ASP A 159 0.85 1.74 0.37
N SER A 160 1.14 2.76 -0.44
CA SER A 160 2.51 3.05 -0.92
C SER A 160 3.17 1.82 -1.58
N ALA A 161 4.31 1.36 -1.05
CA ALA A 161 4.98 0.11 -1.42
C ALA A 161 4.11 -1.15 -1.23
N GLY A 162 3.18 -1.15 -0.27
CA GLY A 162 2.18 -2.20 -0.11
C GLY A 162 1.12 -2.16 -1.21
N GLY A 163 0.73 -0.97 -1.67
CA GLY A 163 -0.13 -0.80 -2.84
C GLY A 163 0.54 -1.28 -4.14
N ASN A 164 1.85 -1.06 -4.27
CA ASN A 164 2.68 -1.66 -5.33
C ASN A 164 2.61 -3.19 -5.30
N LEU A 165 2.84 -3.78 -4.12
CA LEU A 165 2.74 -5.23 -3.92
C LEU A 165 1.33 -5.76 -4.21
N SER A 166 0.27 -5.03 -3.84
CA SER A 166 -1.12 -5.41 -4.15
C SER A 166 -1.36 -5.51 -5.66
N LEU A 167 -0.91 -4.50 -6.42
CA LEU A 167 -1.05 -4.46 -7.88
C LEU A 167 -0.16 -5.49 -8.59
N GLY A 168 1.03 -5.78 -8.07
CA GLY A 168 1.88 -6.86 -8.59
C GLY A 168 1.28 -8.24 -8.28
N LEU A 169 0.72 -8.44 -7.08
CA LEU A 169 0.12 -9.71 -6.67
C LEU A 169 -1.05 -10.08 -7.58
N VAL A 170 -1.96 -9.16 -7.88
CA VAL A 170 -3.13 -9.46 -8.73
C VAL A 170 -2.76 -9.80 -10.17
N GLN A 171 -1.65 -9.24 -10.68
CA GLN A 171 -1.08 -9.65 -11.97
C GLN A 171 -0.53 -11.07 -11.92
N LEU A 172 0.09 -11.48 -10.80
CA LEU A 172 0.50 -12.88 -10.59
C LEU A 172 -0.71 -13.81 -10.50
N LEU A 173 -1.77 -13.40 -9.81
CA LEU A 173 -3.01 -14.18 -9.75
C LEU A 173 -3.58 -14.41 -11.15
N LYS A 174 -3.61 -13.37 -11.99
CA LYS A 174 -4.02 -13.50 -13.40
C LYS A 174 -3.12 -14.49 -14.15
N ARG A 175 -1.80 -14.32 -14.04
CA ARG A 175 -0.82 -15.19 -14.72
C ARG A 175 -0.96 -16.66 -14.32
N GLU A 176 -1.31 -16.93 -13.06
CA GLU A 176 -1.54 -18.28 -12.53
C GLU A 176 -2.97 -18.77 -12.64
N GLN A 177 -3.85 -18.02 -13.32
CA GLN A 177 -5.27 -18.35 -13.49
C GLN A 177 -5.99 -18.59 -12.15
N LEU A 178 -5.59 -17.85 -11.12
CA LEU A 178 -6.20 -17.89 -9.80
C LEU A 178 -7.40 -16.93 -9.73
N PRO A 179 -8.42 -17.22 -8.90
CA PRO A 179 -9.54 -16.32 -8.71
C PRO A 179 -9.07 -14.94 -8.27
N GLN A 180 -9.60 -13.89 -8.92
CA GLN A 180 -9.36 -12.51 -8.54
C GLN A 180 -10.18 -12.14 -7.28
N PRO A 181 -9.68 -11.21 -6.44
CA PRO A 181 -10.45 -10.70 -5.31
C PRO A 181 -11.73 -9.98 -5.77
N LYS A 182 -12.52 -9.53 -4.81
CA LYS A 182 -13.65 -8.61 -5.07
C LYS A 182 -13.18 -7.28 -5.63
N GLU A 183 -12.21 -6.68 -4.96
CA GLU A 183 -11.75 -5.31 -5.18
C GLU A 183 -10.27 -5.21 -4.79
N ILE A 184 -9.55 -4.30 -5.45
CA ILE A 184 -8.16 -3.96 -5.16
C ILE A 184 -8.11 -2.50 -4.72
N ILE A 185 -7.90 -2.25 -3.43
CA ILE A 185 -7.91 -0.90 -2.88
C ILE A 185 -6.49 -0.45 -2.60
N VAL A 186 -6.02 0.58 -3.31
CA VAL A 186 -4.65 1.06 -3.15
C VAL A 186 -4.59 2.51 -2.69
N LEU A 187 -3.74 2.77 -1.71
CA LEU A 187 -3.63 4.06 -1.01
C LEU A 187 -2.27 4.68 -1.31
N SER A 188 -2.22 5.68 -2.18
CA SER A 188 -0.96 6.32 -2.59
C SER A 188 0.06 5.31 -3.17
N ALA A 189 -0.39 4.34 -3.98
CA ALA A 189 0.48 3.29 -4.51
C ALA A 189 1.68 3.83 -5.31
N CYS A 190 2.83 3.20 -5.12
CA CYS A 190 3.96 3.34 -6.04
C CYS A 190 3.69 2.46 -7.26
N VAL A 191 3.26 3.06 -8.38
CA VAL A 191 2.94 2.30 -9.62
C VAL A 191 4.10 2.26 -10.61
N ASP A 192 5.08 3.16 -10.44
CA ASP A 192 6.31 3.23 -11.24
C ASP A 192 7.52 3.44 -10.33
N MET A 193 8.41 2.44 -10.29
CA MET A 193 9.65 2.45 -9.52
C MET A 193 10.82 3.10 -10.26
N THR A 194 10.66 3.51 -11.52
CA THR A 194 11.70 4.26 -12.27
C THR A 194 11.84 5.69 -11.74
N PHE A 195 10.74 6.28 -11.24
CA PHE A 195 10.65 7.70 -10.86
C PHE A 195 11.05 8.67 -12.00
N GLU A 196 10.87 8.27 -13.25
CA GLU A 196 11.28 9.06 -14.43
C GLU A 196 10.21 10.03 -14.93
N ASN A 197 9.03 10.05 -14.34
CA ASN A 197 7.96 10.95 -14.77
C ASN A 197 8.37 12.43 -14.57
N PRO A 198 8.38 13.24 -15.66
CA PRO A 198 8.92 14.59 -15.64
C PRO A 198 8.14 15.57 -14.75
N ALA A 199 6.93 15.21 -14.32
CA ALA A 199 6.16 16.01 -13.39
C ALA A 199 6.58 15.81 -11.92
N ILE A 200 7.23 14.70 -11.56
CA ILE A 200 7.61 14.36 -10.18
C ILE A 200 8.37 15.51 -9.48
N PRO A 201 9.39 16.15 -10.08
CA PRO A 201 10.13 17.23 -9.40
C PRO A 201 9.25 18.41 -8.94
N GLY A 202 8.13 18.66 -9.63
CA GLY A 202 7.16 19.71 -9.24
C GLY A 202 6.32 19.35 -8.02
N TYR A 203 6.10 18.06 -7.78
CA TYR A 203 5.36 17.53 -6.63
C TYR A 203 6.27 17.21 -5.45
N GLU A 204 7.51 16.81 -5.72
CA GLU A 204 8.50 16.51 -4.69
C GLU A 204 8.72 17.70 -3.75
N LYS A 205 8.69 18.95 -4.25
CA LYS A 205 8.80 20.15 -3.41
C LYS A 205 7.68 20.29 -2.36
N LYS A 206 6.53 19.65 -2.60
CA LYS A 206 5.34 19.68 -1.74
C LYS A 206 5.21 18.43 -0.87
N ASP A 207 5.99 17.39 -1.17
CA ASP A 207 5.98 16.13 -0.45
C ASP A 207 6.94 16.18 0.76
N PRO A 208 6.44 16.08 2.01
CA PRO A 208 7.29 16.07 3.21
C PRO A 208 7.84 14.68 3.57
N LEU A 209 7.48 13.63 2.84
CA LEU A 209 7.79 12.23 3.16
C LEU A 209 8.72 11.59 2.13
N LEU A 210 8.45 11.76 0.83
CA LEU A 210 9.20 11.08 -0.23
C LEU A 210 10.23 11.99 -0.89
N SER A 211 11.35 11.40 -1.33
CA SER A 211 12.33 12.04 -2.20
C SER A 211 12.89 11.06 -3.21
N ALA A 212 13.08 11.51 -4.45
CA ALA A 212 13.62 10.69 -5.52
C ALA A 212 15.14 10.45 -5.38
N GLY A 213 15.87 11.35 -4.72
CA GLY A 213 17.35 11.32 -4.71
C GLY A 213 17.98 10.08 -4.07
N GLY A 214 17.32 9.49 -3.08
CA GLY A 214 17.80 8.31 -2.35
C GLY A 214 17.02 7.04 -2.63
N ILE A 215 15.81 7.13 -3.20
CA ILE A 215 14.94 5.98 -3.41
C ILE A 215 15.56 4.93 -4.35
N ALA A 216 16.42 5.36 -5.28
CA ALA A 216 17.18 4.50 -6.18
C ALA A 216 17.95 3.38 -5.45
N VAL A 217 18.51 3.69 -4.27
CA VAL A 217 19.22 2.69 -3.44
C VAL A 217 18.30 1.58 -2.99
N ILE A 218 17.06 1.92 -2.63
CA ILE A 218 16.04 0.96 -2.19
C ILE A 218 15.51 0.19 -3.39
N THR A 219 15.18 0.88 -4.50
CA THR A 219 14.59 0.24 -5.68
C THR A 219 15.56 -0.71 -6.37
N GLU A 220 16.84 -0.36 -6.48
CA GLU A 220 17.88 -1.25 -7.02
C GLU A 220 18.01 -2.55 -6.21
N ARG A 221 18.07 -2.43 -4.87
CA ARG A 221 18.13 -3.59 -3.97
C ARG A 221 16.87 -4.44 -4.03
N TRP A 222 15.70 -3.79 -4.13
CA TRP A 222 14.43 -4.48 -4.24
C TRP A 222 14.24 -5.20 -5.57
N ALA A 223 14.77 -4.63 -6.66
CA ALA A 223 14.67 -5.18 -8.00
C ALA A 223 15.52 -6.43 -8.21
N ASP A 224 16.65 -6.54 -7.49
CA ASP A 224 17.55 -7.70 -7.53
C ASP A 224 17.97 -8.07 -8.97
N GLY A 225 18.48 -7.07 -9.70
CA GLY A 225 18.95 -7.22 -11.08
C GLY A 225 17.86 -7.20 -12.15
N LYS A 226 16.58 -7.13 -11.79
CA LYS A 226 15.49 -6.91 -12.74
C LYS A 226 15.44 -5.45 -13.21
N THR A 227 14.92 -5.25 -14.41
CA THR A 227 14.64 -3.90 -14.92
C THR A 227 13.51 -3.27 -14.11
N LEU A 228 13.63 -1.98 -13.77
CA LEU A 228 12.59 -1.29 -13.01
C LEU A 228 11.25 -1.20 -13.75
N THR A 229 11.24 -1.40 -15.07
CA THR A 229 10.05 -1.51 -15.91
C THR A 229 9.40 -2.90 -15.87
N ASP A 230 9.94 -3.87 -15.14
CA ASP A 230 9.28 -5.17 -14.90
C ASP A 230 7.89 -4.91 -14.29
N PRO A 231 6.79 -5.45 -14.86
CA PRO A 231 5.43 -5.24 -14.37
C PRO A 231 5.16 -5.59 -12.90
N LEU A 232 5.97 -6.47 -12.30
CA LEU A 232 5.86 -6.80 -10.88
C LEU A 232 6.53 -5.75 -9.99
N LEU A 233 7.52 -5.02 -10.51
CA LEU A 233 8.16 -3.90 -9.82
C LEU A 233 7.42 -2.59 -10.07
N SER A 234 7.02 -2.35 -11.31
CA SER A 234 6.30 -1.17 -11.75
C SER A 234 4.99 -1.58 -12.42
N PRO A 235 3.91 -1.76 -11.64
CA PRO A 235 2.61 -2.17 -12.15
C PRO A 235 2.08 -1.31 -13.30
N ILE A 236 2.50 -0.06 -13.45
CA ILE A 236 2.10 0.76 -14.59
C ILE A 236 2.42 0.12 -15.94
N TYR A 237 3.43 -0.76 -16.03
CA TYR A 237 3.79 -1.48 -17.27
C TYR A 237 3.03 -2.80 -17.46
N GLY A 238 2.22 -3.21 -16.49
CA GLY A 238 1.47 -4.47 -16.49
C GLY A 238 0.22 -4.51 -17.34
N ASP A 239 -0.32 -5.72 -17.47
CA ASP A 239 -1.61 -5.98 -18.09
C ASP A 239 -2.69 -6.22 -17.03
N PHE A 240 -3.71 -5.37 -17.05
CA PHE A 240 -4.82 -5.38 -16.11
C PHE A 240 -6.16 -5.80 -16.75
N THR A 241 -6.14 -6.33 -17.97
CA THR A 241 -7.36 -6.96 -18.52
C THR A 241 -7.79 -8.12 -17.62
N GLU A 242 -9.09 -8.29 -17.40
CA GLU A 242 -9.66 -9.35 -16.56
C GLU A 242 -9.21 -9.35 -15.08
N ILE A 243 -8.58 -8.27 -14.61
CA ILE A 243 -8.29 -8.05 -13.19
C ILE A 243 -9.53 -7.47 -12.49
N ALA A 244 -9.66 -7.72 -11.18
CA ALA A 244 -10.72 -7.13 -10.36
C ALA A 244 -10.72 -5.58 -10.44
N PRO A 245 -11.86 -4.93 -10.16
CA PRO A 245 -11.91 -3.47 -10.05
C PRO A 245 -10.85 -2.92 -9.10
N ILE A 246 -10.32 -1.74 -9.45
CA ILE A 246 -9.31 -1.03 -8.68
C ILE A 246 -9.88 0.27 -8.13
N SER A 247 -9.68 0.51 -6.84
CA SER A 247 -10.00 1.78 -6.19
C SER A 247 -8.72 2.44 -5.68
N HIS A 248 -8.33 3.58 -6.27
CA HIS A 248 -7.06 4.24 -5.98
C HIS A 248 -7.28 5.57 -5.26
N PHE A 249 -6.71 5.75 -4.06
CA PHE A 249 -6.76 6.99 -3.31
C PHE A 249 -5.44 7.73 -3.39
N LEU A 250 -5.46 9.00 -3.79
CA LEU A 250 -4.25 9.82 -4.01
C LEU A 250 -4.37 11.18 -3.33
N GLY A 251 -3.28 11.66 -2.74
CA GLY A 251 -3.09 13.07 -2.40
C GLY A 251 -2.40 13.81 -3.54
N THR A 252 -2.54 15.14 -3.61
CA THR A 252 -1.80 15.95 -4.62
C THR A 252 -0.52 16.58 -4.07
N HIS A 253 -0.19 16.37 -2.78
CA HIS A 253 1.07 16.77 -2.16
C HIS A 253 1.92 15.53 -1.86
N GLU A 254 2.06 14.67 -2.88
CA GLU A 254 2.96 13.52 -2.87
C GLU A 254 3.62 13.34 -4.23
N SER A 255 4.85 12.84 -4.22
CA SER A 255 5.67 12.63 -5.43
C SER A 255 5.10 11.54 -6.35
N LEU A 256 4.29 10.62 -5.83
CA LEU A 256 3.68 9.52 -6.59
C LEU A 256 2.39 9.93 -7.33
N TYR A 257 1.86 11.13 -7.06
CA TYR A 257 0.62 11.60 -7.69
C TYR A 257 0.68 11.59 -9.23
N PRO A 258 1.74 12.09 -9.89
CA PRO A 258 1.81 12.08 -11.35
C PRO A 258 1.67 10.68 -11.95
N ASP A 259 2.35 9.68 -11.38
CA ASP A 259 2.31 8.31 -11.86
C ASP A 259 0.96 7.65 -11.58
N GLY A 260 0.35 7.93 -10.41
CA GLY A 260 -1.00 7.47 -10.11
C GLY A 260 -2.04 7.98 -11.12
N VAL A 261 -1.95 9.25 -11.53
CA VAL A 261 -2.83 9.81 -12.58
C VAL A 261 -2.54 9.20 -13.95
N ALA A 262 -1.27 8.98 -14.28
CA ALA A 262 -0.88 8.31 -15.52
C ALA A 262 -1.40 6.87 -15.59
N PHE A 263 -1.37 6.15 -14.46
CA PHE A 263 -1.92 4.80 -14.32
C PHE A 263 -3.44 4.78 -14.51
N ASP A 264 -4.19 5.69 -13.87
CA ASP A 264 -5.64 5.84 -14.09
C ASP A 264 -5.97 6.03 -15.57
N LYS A 265 -5.27 6.96 -16.22
CA LYS A 265 -5.46 7.23 -17.64
C LYS A 265 -5.19 5.97 -18.47
N LYS A 266 -4.07 5.29 -18.23
CA LYS A 266 -3.68 4.08 -18.97
C LYS A 266 -4.72 2.96 -18.85
N LEU A 267 -5.28 2.75 -17.65
CA LEU A 267 -6.31 1.73 -17.44
C LEU A 267 -7.65 2.15 -18.05
N THR A 268 -8.07 3.40 -17.85
CA THR A 268 -9.32 3.91 -18.40
C THR A 268 -9.32 3.86 -19.93
N ASP A 269 -8.22 4.24 -20.58
CA ASP A 269 -8.08 4.22 -22.05
C ASP A 269 -8.21 2.78 -22.62
N LYS A 270 -7.98 1.75 -21.79
CA LYS A 270 -8.15 0.33 -22.14
C LYS A 270 -9.50 -0.25 -21.68
N GLY A 271 -10.40 0.57 -21.13
CA GLY A 271 -11.68 0.10 -20.59
C GLY A 271 -11.55 -0.75 -19.33
N ILE A 272 -10.41 -0.69 -18.63
CA ILE A 272 -10.17 -1.44 -17.39
C ILE A 272 -10.78 -0.67 -16.22
N ALA A 273 -11.53 -1.37 -15.36
CA ALA A 273 -12.25 -0.78 -14.25
C ALA A 273 -11.31 -0.24 -13.17
N ILE A 274 -11.21 1.09 -13.11
CA ILE A 274 -10.55 1.82 -12.04
C ILE A 274 -11.42 3.00 -11.61
N ASP A 275 -11.43 3.29 -10.32
CA ASP A 275 -11.99 4.49 -9.71
C ASP A 275 -10.88 5.20 -8.91
N THR A 276 -10.44 6.36 -9.39
CA THR A 276 -9.39 7.14 -8.72
C THR A 276 -9.97 8.31 -7.93
N PHE A 277 -9.72 8.36 -6.62
CA PHE A 277 -10.14 9.41 -5.71
C PHE A 277 -8.97 10.33 -5.36
N VAL A 278 -8.98 11.56 -5.88
CA VAL A 278 -7.89 12.52 -5.69
C VAL A 278 -8.27 13.56 -4.64
N TYR A 279 -7.39 13.75 -3.67
CA TYR A 279 -7.55 14.69 -2.56
C TYR A 279 -6.55 15.85 -2.67
N PRO A 280 -7.01 17.04 -3.07
CA PRO A 280 -6.15 18.21 -3.18
C PRO A 280 -5.41 18.52 -1.86
N LYS A 281 -4.11 18.78 -1.98
CA LYS A 281 -3.22 19.18 -0.89
C LYS A 281 -3.04 18.13 0.22
N MET A 282 -3.43 16.88 -0.02
CA MET A 282 -3.17 15.78 0.90
C MET A 282 -1.81 15.16 0.64
N ASN A 283 -1.13 14.75 1.72
CA ASN A 283 0.19 14.14 1.66
C ASN A 283 0.13 12.65 1.31
N HIS A 284 1.30 12.05 1.09
CA HIS A 284 1.46 10.63 0.84
C HIS A 284 0.82 9.80 1.98
N VAL A 285 -0.04 8.84 1.62
CA VAL A 285 -0.78 7.96 2.54
C VAL A 285 -1.67 8.73 3.54
N PHE A 286 -2.25 9.87 3.12
CA PHE A 286 -3.12 10.67 3.98
C PHE A 286 -4.30 9.89 4.58
N VAL A 287 -4.74 8.80 3.93
CA VAL A 287 -5.88 7.97 4.34
C VAL A 287 -5.69 7.33 5.73
N LEU A 288 -4.44 7.13 6.15
CA LEU A 288 -4.11 6.60 7.48
C LEU A 288 -3.92 7.71 8.53
N MET A 289 -3.91 8.98 8.12
CA MET A 289 -3.70 10.10 9.03
C MET A 289 -4.97 10.45 9.81
N PRO A 290 -4.86 10.98 11.03
CA PRO A 290 -6.01 11.33 11.85
C PRO A 290 -6.61 12.68 11.40
N ILE A 291 -7.02 12.83 10.14
CA ILE A 291 -7.52 14.09 9.55
C ILE A 291 -8.94 13.92 8.98
N PRO A 292 -9.74 15.00 8.85
CA PRO A 292 -11.09 14.93 8.28
C PRO A 292 -11.16 14.31 6.88
N GLU A 293 -10.18 14.61 6.02
CA GLU A 293 -10.08 14.09 4.66
C GLU A 293 -9.91 12.57 4.63
N ALA A 294 -9.12 12.03 5.56
CA ALA A 294 -8.94 10.60 5.76
C ALA A 294 -10.23 9.90 6.23
N LYS A 295 -11.05 10.57 7.05
CA LYS A 295 -12.37 10.04 7.45
C LYS A 295 -13.32 9.93 6.25
N ASP A 296 -13.27 10.90 5.34
CA ASP A 296 -14.04 10.88 4.10
C ASP A 296 -13.55 9.78 3.14
N ALA A 297 -12.23 9.62 2.98
CA ALA A 297 -11.65 8.50 2.21
C ALA A 297 -12.04 7.14 2.81
N PHE A 298 -11.92 6.98 4.13
CA PHE A 298 -12.34 5.77 4.83
C PHE A 298 -13.83 5.46 4.62
N ALA A 299 -14.70 6.47 4.63
CA ALA A 299 -16.13 6.27 4.36
C ALA A 299 -16.38 5.78 2.92
N LYS A 300 -15.57 6.18 1.95
CA LYS A 300 -15.63 5.64 0.57
C LYS A 300 -15.14 4.20 0.53
N ILE A 301 -13.98 3.91 1.12
CA ILE A 301 -13.45 2.53 1.24
C ILE A 301 -14.49 1.60 1.85
N LYS A 302 -15.14 2.03 2.95
CA LYS A 302 -16.22 1.25 3.58
C LYS A 302 -17.33 0.91 2.59
N ARG A 303 -17.83 1.89 1.84
CA ARG A 303 -18.92 1.68 0.86
C ARG A 303 -18.49 0.73 -0.25
N ILE A 304 -17.29 0.89 -0.80
CA ILE A 304 -16.74 0.03 -1.85
C ILE A 304 -16.70 -1.43 -1.39
N ILE A 305 -16.24 -1.69 -0.16
CA ILE A 305 -16.17 -3.06 0.38
C ILE A 305 -17.57 -3.63 0.66
N GLN A 306 -18.56 -2.79 0.97
CA GLN A 306 -19.92 -3.21 1.32
C GLN A 306 -20.84 -3.46 0.11
N GLN A 307 -20.62 -2.75 -1.01
CA GLN A 307 -21.35 -2.94 -2.27
C GLN A 307 -20.98 -4.28 -2.90
#